data_AF-A0AAD4P156-F1
#
_entry.id   AF-A0AAD4P156-F1
#
_cell.length_a   1.000
_cell.length_b   1.000
_cell.length_c   1.000
_cell.angle_alpha   90.00
_cell.angle_beta   90.00
_cell.angle_gamma   90.00
#
_symmetry.space_group_name_H-M   'P 1'
#
loop_
_entity.id
_entity.type
_entity.pdbx_description
1 polymer ?
#
loop_
_entity_poly.entity_id
_entity_poly.type
_entity_poly.pdbx_seq_one_letter_code
_entity_poly.pdbx_strand_id
1 'polypeptide(L)'
;MYHSMKRTLRPLYTILLLLVLGGTLTLRVVLHQNRSLYLKYQTPSLQTPKKPVFNETLLRYAAADLAESKLKKEIEDLLEGNFGSRGRQRSFLSSGKYHIDVRLRSSRGMPLQLRSPEFHRLWQSFRRHLGDWSRNRRFYSDVMPELVNEIKSFIDGEKGSREKYKSCAVVGNSGILLKKDYGEMIDSHESVIRLNNARIRGFERNVGWKTNISFVNSNILHLCARREGCFCHPYGMNVPMIMYICQPAHFLDYLVCNASHKAPLIVTNPRFDTLCARIVKYYSLKRFVEATGKDPVEWAPSHDGSNFHYSSGMQAVMLALGVCERVSVFGFGKSKVARHHYHTNQKAELSLHDYEAEYDFYRDLMQGSEAIIPFISDKFKFPRIVMYH
;
A
#
# COMPACT_ATOMS: atom_id res chain seq x y z
N MET A 1 -67.91 88.20 -1.76
CA MET A 1 -68.09 86.83 -1.25
C MET A 1 -67.76 85.84 -2.37
N TYR A 2 -66.59 85.20 -2.31
CA TYR A 2 -66.22 84.09 -3.19
C TYR A 2 -65.86 82.90 -2.29
N HIS A 3 -66.62 81.81 -2.38
CA HIS A 3 -66.48 80.63 -1.53
C HIS A 3 -65.45 79.66 -2.13
N SER A 4 -64.43 79.34 -1.34
CA SER A 4 -63.38 78.36 -1.65
C SER A 4 -63.85 76.93 -1.38
N MET A 5 -64.00 76.11 -2.41
CA MET A 5 -64.21 74.66 -2.28
C MET A 5 -62.90 73.96 -1.89
N LYS A 6 -62.77 73.50 -0.65
CA LYS A 6 -61.76 72.49 -0.25
C LYS A 6 -62.31 71.10 -0.57
N ARG A 7 -61.75 70.41 -1.56
CA ARG A 7 -62.02 68.98 -1.83
C ARG A 7 -61.02 68.08 -1.12
N THR A 8 -61.57 67.03 -0.52
CA THR A 8 -60.98 66.03 0.37
C THR A 8 -60.10 65.00 -0.37
N LEU A 9 -58.77 65.16 -0.28
CA LEU A 9 -57.77 64.22 -0.84
C LEU A 9 -57.32 63.10 0.11
N ARG A 10 -57.85 63.04 1.34
CA ARG A 10 -57.41 62.08 2.38
C ARG A 10 -57.83 60.61 2.20
N PRO A 11 -59.05 60.25 1.72
CA PRO A 11 -59.45 58.83 1.71
C PRO A 11 -58.80 58.01 0.59
N LEU A 12 -58.43 58.65 -0.54
CA LEU A 12 -57.84 57.96 -1.69
C LEU A 12 -56.40 57.49 -1.41
N TYR A 13 -55.62 58.28 -0.67
CA TYR A 13 -54.25 57.90 -0.30
C TYR A 13 -54.23 56.72 0.68
N THR A 14 -55.17 56.64 1.61
CA THR A 14 -55.26 55.53 2.56
C THR A 14 -55.66 54.22 1.88
N ILE A 15 -56.58 54.28 0.91
CA ILE A 15 -56.96 53.10 0.11
C ILE A 15 -55.78 52.63 -0.74
N LEU A 16 -55.04 53.55 -1.37
CA LEU A 16 -53.87 53.21 -2.17
C LEU A 16 -52.78 52.53 -1.32
N LEU A 17 -52.53 53.02 -0.11
CA LEU A 17 -51.57 52.42 0.83
C LEU A 17 -51.98 51.01 1.27
N LEU A 18 -53.27 50.78 1.54
CA LEU A 18 -53.78 49.46 1.90
C LEU A 18 -53.70 48.47 0.72
N LEU A 19 -53.94 48.93 -0.51
CA LEU A 19 -53.78 48.09 -1.71
C LEU A 19 -52.32 47.71 -1.95
N VAL A 20 -51.37 48.63 -1.73
CA VAL A 20 -49.93 48.35 -1.84
C VAL A 20 -49.47 47.38 -0.74
N LEU A 21 -49.95 47.54 0.49
CA LEU A 21 -49.68 46.60 1.59
C LEU A 21 -50.27 45.21 1.30
N GLY A 22 -51.50 45.13 0.81
CA GLY A 22 -52.13 43.87 0.40
C GLY A 22 -51.39 43.18 -0.76
N GLY A 23 -50.96 43.95 -1.76
CA GLY A 23 -50.18 43.44 -2.89
C GLY A 23 -48.80 42.93 -2.49
N THR A 24 -48.12 43.63 -1.58
CA THR A 24 -46.80 43.19 -1.09
C THR A 24 -46.89 41.96 -0.18
N LEU A 25 -47.94 41.84 0.63
CA LEU A 25 -48.16 40.65 1.47
C LEU A 25 -48.48 39.42 0.61
N THR A 26 -49.35 39.56 -0.37
CA THR A 26 -49.72 38.46 -1.29
C THR A 26 -48.54 38.01 -2.13
N LEU A 27 -47.72 38.94 -2.65
CA LEU A 27 -46.49 38.60 -3.37
C LEU A 27 -45.49 37.86 -2.46
N ARG A 28 -45.34 38.26 -1.19
CA ARG A 28 -44.49 37.53 -0.23
C ARG A 28 -44.99 36.12 0.06
N VAL A 29 -46.30 35.92 0.22
CA VAL A 29 -46.88 34.59 0.46
C VAL A 29 -46.71 33.69 -0.76
N VAL A 30 -46.93 34.21 -1.97
CA VAL A 30 -46.74 33.46 -3.22
C VAL A 30 -45.27 33.10 -3.43
N LEU A 31 -44.34 34.02 -3.18
CA LEU A 31 -42.90 33.74 -3.26
C LEU A 31 -42.46 32.72 -2.21
N HIS A 32 -43.01 32.76 -0.99
CA HIS A 32 -42.69 31.80 0.07
C HIS A 32 -43.27 30.41 -0.22
N GLN A 33 -44.49 30.32 -0.76
CA GLN A 33 -45.09 29.06 -1.19
C GLN A 33 -44.36 28.47 -2.40
N ASN A 34 -43.98 29.28 -3.40
CA ASN A 34 -43.18 28.81 -4.54
C ASN A 34 -41.80 28.34 -4.10
N ARG A 35 -41.15 29.01 -3.15
CA ARG A 35 -39.85 28.57 -2.60
C ARG A 35 -39.99 27.24 -1.84
N SER A 36 -41.09 27.06 -1.11
CA SER A 36 -41.39 25.79 -0.42
C SER A 36 -41.76 24.66 -1.38
N LEU A 37 -42.42 24.96 -2.51
CA LEU A 37 -42.76 23.99 -3.56
C LEU A 37 -41.54 23.59 -4.38
N TYR A 38 -40.67 24.55 -4.72
CA TYR A 38 -39.38 24.27 -5.37
C TYR A 38 -38.43 23.46 -4.47
N LEU A 39 -38.40 23.72 -3.16
CA LEU A 39 -37.63 22.88 -2.22
C LEU A 39 -38.21 21.46 -2.07
N LYS A 40 -39.52 21.27 -2.28
CA LYS A 40 -40.17 19.96 -2.20
C LYS A 40 -40.03 19.11 -3.46
N TYR A 41 -39.84 19.74 -4.62
CA TYR A 41 -39.76 19.05 -5.91
C TYR A 41 -38.33 18.71 -6.35
N GLN A 42 -37.31 19.04 -5.55
CA GLN A 42 -35.90 18.87 -5.96
C GLN A 42 -34.97 18.36 -4.85
N THR A 43 -35.51 17.68 -3.84
CA THR A 43 -34.74 16.71 -3.07
C THR A 43 -34.93 15.34 -3.73
N PRO A 44 -34.06 14.92 -4.67
CA PRO A 44 -33.92 13.49 -4.90
C PRO A 44 -33.66 12.88 -3.53
N SER A 45 -34.40 11.83 -3.16
CA SER A 45 -34.11 11.08 -1.95
C SER A 45 -32.61 10.82 -1.97
N LEU A 46 -31.86 11.38 -1.02
CA LEU A 46 -30.47 10.99 -0.82
C LEU A 46 -30.58 9.51 -0.43
N GLN A 47 -30.51 8.62 -1.42
CA GLN A 47 -30.18 7.24 -1.17
C GLN A 47 -28.83 7.35 -0.50
N THR A 48 -28.79 7.14 0.82
CA THR A 48 -27.55 6.86 1.51
C THR A 48 -26.84 5.82 0.66
N PRO A 49 -25.62 6.09 0.15
CA PRO A 49 -24.95 5.17 -0.74
C PRO A 49 -24.97 3.81 -0.07
N LYS A 50 -25.65 2.83 -0.69
CA LYS A 50 -25.74 1.48 -0.13
C LYS A 50 -24.30 1.04 0.09
N LYS A 51 -23.91 0.82 1.35
CA LYS A 51 -22.59 0.27 1.65
C LYS A 51 -22.47 -1.00 0.80
N PRO A 52 -21.41 -1.14 -0.01
CA PRO A 52 -21.22 -2.34 -0.81
C PRO A 52 -21.19 -3.55 0.12
N VAL A 53 -22.04 -4.52 -0.18
CA VAL A 53 -22.17 -5.73 0.61
C VAL A 53 -21.14 -6.72 0.06
N PHE A 54 -19.99 -6.79 0.71
CA PHE A 54 -19.03 -7.84 0.44
C PHE A 54 -19.58 -9.20 0.88
N ASN A 55 -19.25 -10.26 0.15
CA ASN A 55 -19.57 -11.62 0.56
C ASN A 55 -18.85 -11.95 1.88
N GLU A 56 -19.62 -12.08 2.97
CA GLU A 56 -19.12 -12.31 4.32
C GLU A 56 -18.32 -13.61 4.44
N THR A 57 -18.72 -14.65 3.71
CA THR A 57 -17.97 -15.92 3.66
C THR A 57 -16.58 -15.66 3.08
N LEU A 58 -16.47 -14.98 1.93
CA LEU A 58 -15.16 -14.69 1.34
C LEU A 58 -14.30 -13.82 2.25
N LEU A 59 -14.88 -12.83 2.94
CA LEU A 59 -14.16 -12.01 3.92
C LEU A 59 -13.59 -12.87 5.06
N ARG A 60 -14.38 -13.82 5.59
CA ARG A 60 -13.95 -14.73 6.65
C ARG A 60 -12.77 -15.61 6.21
N TYR A 61 -12.85 -16.20 5.01
CA TYR A 61 -11.76 -17.02 4.47
C TYR A 61 -10.52 -16.18 4.16
N ALA A 62 -10.68 -14.97 3.64
CA ALA A 62 -9.58 -14.06 3.37
C ALA A 62 -8.90 -13.56 4.65
N ALA A 63 -9.64 -13.42 5.76
CA ALA A 63 -9.11 -12.99 7.05
C ALA A 63 -8.24 -14.05 7.74
N ALA A 64 -8.42 -15.33 7.42
CA ALA A 64 -7.68 -16.44 8.03
C ALA A 64 -6.24 -16.54 7.49
N ASP A 65 -5.26 -16.62 8.39
CA ASP A 65 -3.86 -16.86 8.04
C ASP A 65 -3.53 -18.35 8.14
N LEU A 66 -3.41 -19.02 6.99
CA LEU A 66 -3.16 -20.46 6.90
C LEU A 66 -1.72 -20.84 7.27
N ALA A 67 -0.82 -19.87 7.41
CA ALA A 67 0.58 -20.07 7.74
C ALA A 67 0.91 -19.72 9.20
N GLU A 68 -0.05 -19.21 9.98
CA GLU A 68 0.18 -18.62 11.30
C GLU A 68 0.91 -19.56 12.27
N SER A 69 0.46 -20.81 12.39
CA SER A 69 1.06 -21.79 13.31
C SER A 69 2.50 -22.15 12.91
N LYS A 70 2.75 -22.35 11.60
CA LYS A 70 4.08 -22.63 11.04
C LYS A 70 5.01 -21.43 11.25
N LEU A 71 4.50 -20.22 11.01
CA LEU A 71 5.25 -18.98 11.18
C LEU A 71 5.60 -18.74 12.65
N LYS A 72 4.65 -18.92 13.57
CA LYS A 72 4.87 -18.76 15.01
C LYS A 72 5.98 -19.69 15.51
N LYS A 73 5.90 -20.96 15.14
CA LYS A 73 6.95 -21.95 15.47
C LYS A 73 8.30 -21.55 14.90
N GLU A 74 8.35 -21.08 13.65
CA GLU A 74 9.60 -20.63 13.02
C GLU A 74 10.20 -19.41 13.74
N ILE A 75 9.37 -18.47 14.20
CA ILE A 75 9.83 -17.32 15.00
C ILE A 75 10.37 -17.79 16.36
N GLU A 76 9.68 -18.69 17.04
CA GLU A 76 10.12 -19.25 18.33
C GLU A 76 11.48 -19.95 18.17
N ASP A 77 11.61 -20.85 17.20
CA ASP A 77 12.87 -21.53 16.86
C ASP A 77 14.00 -20.51 16.62
N LEU A 78 13.72 -19.47 15.82
CA LEU A 78 14.71 -18.43 15.51
C LEU A 78 15.08 -17.56 16.71
N LEU A 79 14.16 -17.27 17.64
CA LEU A 79 14.46 -16.48 18.83
C LEU A 79 15.28 -17.28 19.87
N GLU A 80 15.10 -18.59 19.90
CA GLU A 80 15.89 -19.53 20.71
C GLU A 80 17.29 -19.81 20.13
N GLY A 81 17.57 -19.33 18.90
CA GLY A 81 18.82 -19.59 18.21
C GLY A 81 18.87 -20.98 17.56
N ASN A 82 17.71 -21.62 17.38
CA ASN A 82 17.58 -22.88 16.69
C ASN A 82 17.40 -22.66 15.17
N PHE A 83 18.53 -22.44 14.48
CA PHE A 83 18.55 -22.26 13.03
C PHE A 83 18.57 -23.60 12.23
N GLY A 84 18.27 -24.75 12.85
CA GLY A 84 18.64 -26.09 12.37
C GLY A 84 17.67 -26.86 11.44
N SER A 85 18.26 -27.52 10.42
CA SER A 85 17.75 -28.57 9.48
C SER A 85 16.88 -28.20 8.27
N ARG A 86 16.48 -26.95 8.03
CA ARG A 86 15.92 -26.56 6.71
C ARG A 86 17.06 -26.23 5.74
N GLY A 87 17.40 -27.18 4.87
CA GLY A 87 18.61 -27.25 4.02
C GLY A 87 18.96 -26.08 3.09
N ARG A 88 18.34 -24.90 3.21
CA ARG A 88 18.70 -23.67 2.47
C ARG A 88 19.22 -22.52 3.35
N GLN A 89 18.99 -22.54 4.66
CA GLN A 89 19.45 -21.48 5.57
C GLN A 89 20.83 -21.73 6.21
N ARG A 90 21.47 -22.87 5.87
CA ARG A 90 22.82 -23.28 6.35
C ARG A 90 23.96 -22.30 6.05
N SER A 91 23.69 -21.18 5.40
CA SER A 91 24.69 -20.40 4.67
C SER A 91 24.88 -18.97 5.19
N PHE A 92 23.94 -18.36 5.94
CA PHE A 92 24.19 -17.08 6.64
C PHE A 92 25.41 -17.12 7.57
N LEU A 93 25.86 -18.33 7.85
CA LEU A 93 26.54 -18.73 9.05
C LEU A 93 27.96 -19.28 8.77
N SER A 94 28.40 -19.43 7.52
CA SER A 94 29.67 -20.13 7.26
C SER A 94 30.65 -19.42 6.32
N SER A 95 30.32 -18.24 5.77
CA SER A 95 31.20 -17.53 4.83
C SER A 95 30.78 -16.07 4.63
N GLY A 96 31.64 -15.13 5.03
CA GLY A 96 31.52 -13.68 4.84
C GLY A 96 32.22 -12.87 5.95
N LYS A 97 32.36 -11.53 5.76
CA LYS A 97 32.96 -10.58 6.74
C LYS A 97 32.35 -10.68 8.15
N TYR A 98 31.13 -11.18 8.26
CA TYR A 98 30.47 -11.59 9.49
C TYR A 98 30.34 -13.12 9.50
N HIS A 99 31.39 -13.83 9.96
CA HIS A 99 31.34 -15.29 10.14
C HIS A 99 30.41 -15.61 11.33
N ILE A 100 29.31 -16.33 11.12
CA ILE A 100 28.35 -16.71 12.18
C ILE A 100 28.13 -18.24 12.20
N ASP A 101 29.12 -19.06 12.50
CA ASP A 101 28.99 -20.51 12.60
C ASP A 101 28.20 -20.95 13.85
N VAL A 102 26.90 -21.24 13.65
CA VAL A 102 25.98 -21.77 14.67
C VAL A 102 26.16 -23.29 14.87
N ARG A 103 26.98 -23.99 14.07
CA ARG A 103 27.14 -25.45 14.18
C ARG A 103 27.94 -25.87 15.39
N LEU A 104 28.87 -25.03 15.85
CA LEU A 104 29.72 -25.29 16.99
C LEU A 104 28.98 -24.98 18.29
N ARG A 105 28.11 -25.89 18.74
CA ARG A 105 27.44 -25.79 20.06
C ARG A 105 28.42 -26.22 21.16
N SER A 106 28.55 -25.43 22.22
CA SER A 106 29.16 -25.88 23.47
C SER A 106 28.31 -26.99 24.11
N SER A 107 28.86 -27.72 25.09
CA SER A 107 28.15 -28.76 25.86
C SER A 107 26.86 -28.27 26.55
N ARG A 108 26.65 -26.95 26.64
CA ARG A 108 25.43 -26.30 27.15
C ARG A 108 24.49 -25.77 26.05
N GLY A 109 24.67 -26.18 24.80
CA GLY A 109 23.80 -25.83 23.66
C GLY A 109 24.04 -24.45 23.04
N MET A 110 24.89 -23.61 23.63
CA MET A 110 25.20 -22.27 23.11
C MET A 110 26.22 -22.31 21.95
N PRO A 111 25.94 -21.71 20.78
CA PRO A 111 26.92 -21.48 19.72
C PRO A 111 28.22 -20.81 20.20
N LEU A 112 29.38 -21.35 19.86
CA LEU A 112 30.71 -20.89 20.29
C LEU A 112 31.02 -19.44 19.83
N GLN A 113 30.40 -18.96 18.75
CA GLN A 113 30.53 -17.58 18.26
C GLN A 113 29.61 -16.54 18.94
N LEU A 114 28.67 -16.97 19.81
CA LEU A 114 27.95 -16.06 20.74
C LEU A 114 28.88 -15.24 21.66
N ARG A 115 30.17 -15.57 21.68
CA ARG A 115 31.19 -14.93 22.51
C ARG A 115 31.86 -13.70 21.88
N SER A 116 31.67 -13.40 20.58
CA SER A 116 32.19 -12.14 20.02
C SER A 116 31.25 -10.96 20.35
N PRO A 117 31.79 -9.79 20.79
CA PRO A 117 30.97 -8.61 21.10
C PRO A 117 30.12 -8.14 19.92
N GLU A 118 30.63 -8.23 18.70
CA GLU A 118 29.97 -7.82 17.46
C GLU A 118 28.75 -8.69 17.18
N PHE A 119 28.90 -10.01 17.27
CA PHE A 119 27.80 -10.93 17.06
C PHE A 119 26.75 -10.82 18.16
N HIS A 120 27.16 -10.59 19.42
CA HIS A 120 26.22 -10.38 20.51
C HIS A 120 25.28 -9.18 20.24
N ARG A 121 25.84 -8.07 19.77
CA ARG A 121 25.05 -6.88 19.37
C ARG A 121 24.11 -7.16 18.21
N LEU A 122 24.59 -7.87 17.19
CA LEU A 122 23.77 -8.29 16.04
C LEU A 122 22.61 -9.19 16.49
N TRP A 123 22.88 -10.16 17.34
CA TRP A 123 21.90 -11.11 17.86
C TRP A 123 20.83 -10.44 18.74
N GLN A 124 21.22 -9.55 19.65
CA GLN A 124 20.28 -8.75 20.43
C GLN A 124 19.39 -7.90 19.51
N SER A 125 19.99 -7.27 18.50
CA SER A 125 19.25 -6.48 17.51
C SER A 125 18.26 -7.34 16.73
N PHE A 126 18.67 -8.54 16.30
CA PHE A 126 17.81 -9.50 15.62
C PHE A 126 16.61 -9.89 16.48
N ARG A 127 16.84 -10.33 17.73
CA ARG A 127 15.78 -10.72 18.65
C ARG A 127 14.79 -9.58 18.91
N ARG A 128 15.29 -8.35 19.06
CA ARG A 128 14.45 -7.16 19.23
C ARG A 128 13.55 -6.93 18.02
N HIS A 129 14.13 -6.78 16.83
CA HIS A 129 13.34 -6.49 15.62
C HIS A 129 12.36 -7.61 15.28
N LEU A 130 12.79 -8.88 15.36
CA LEU A 130 11.92 -10.02 15.09
C LEU A 130 10.80 -10.13 16.12
N GLY A 131 11.12 -9.94 17.41
CA GLY A 131 10.14 -9.96 18.49
C GLY A 131 9.12 -8.83 18.38
N ASP A 132 9.56 -7.61 18.07
CA ASP A 132 8.70 -6.44 17.84
C ASP A 132 7.79 -6.65 16.62
N TRP A 133 8.34 -7.13 15.51
CA TRP A 133 7.59 -7.44 14.30
C TRP A 133 6.52 -8.51 14.57
N SER A 134 6.89 -9.60 15.25
CA SER A 134 5.98 -10.69 15.60
C SER A 134 4.83 -10.22 16.50
N ARG A 135 5.12 -9.47 17.57
CA ARG A 135 4.10 -8.95 18.50
C ARG A 135 3.11 -7.98 17.86
N ASN A 136 3.55 -7.24 16.85
CA ASN A 136 2.73 -6.24 16.17
C ASN A 136 1.99 -6.77 14.93
N ARG A 137 2.24 -8.03 14.54
CA ARG A 137 1.59 -8.69 13.40
C ARG A 137 0.14 -9.05 13.71
N ARG A 138 -0.74 -8.07 13.57
CA ARG A 138 -2.19 -8.20 13.70
C ARG A 138 -2.90 -7.34 12.69
N PHE A 139 -4.13 -7.71 12.36
CA PHE A 139 -4.95 -6.89 11.49
C PHE A 139 -5.35 -5.57 12.14
N TYR A 140 -5.27 -4.49 11.37
CA TYR A 140 -5.77 -3.17 11.75
C TYR A 140 -6.29 -2.44 10.51
N SER A 141 -7.58 -2.08 10.50
CA SER A 141 -8.27 -1.51 9.33
C SER A 141 -7.89 -0.06 9.02
N ASP A 142 -7.39 0.68 10.00
CA ASP A 142 -7.03 2.10 9.90
C ASP A 142 -5.51 2.30 9.76
N VAL A 143 -4.75 1.28 9.33
CA VAL A 143 -3.29 1.42 9.12
C VAL A 143 -2.94 2.37 7.97
N MET A 144 -3.81 2.50 6.96
CA MET A 144 -3.52 3.28 5.75
C MET A 144 -3.30 4.79 6.02
N PRO A 145 -4.14 5.49 6.83
CA PRO A 145 -3.85 6.84 7.29
C PRO A 145 -2.55 6.99 8.09
N GLU A 146 -2.12 5.96 8.83
CA GLU A 146 -0.92 6.03 9.69
C GLU A 146 0.38 5.99 8.87
N LEU A 147 0.34 5.39 7.68
CA LEU A 147 1.51 5.21 6.80
C LEU A 147 2.23 6.53 6.48
N VAL A 148 1.51 7.65 6.32
CA VAL A 148 2.17 8.92 6.03
C VAL A 148 3.08 9.35 7.17
N ASN A 149 2.64 9.22 8.41
CA ASN A 149 3.43 9.59 9.58
C ASN A 149 4.60 8.63 9.76
N GLU A 150 4.36 7.33 9.60
CA GLU A 150 5.42 6.31 9.69
C GLU A 150 6.50 6.59 8.63
N ILE A 151 6.14 6.62 7.34
CA ILE A 151 7.13 6.73 6.27
C ILE A 151 7.79 8.10 6.22
N LYS A 152 7.04 9.20 6.33
CA LYS A 152 7.62 10.54 6.25
C LYS A 152 8.51 10.87 7.43
N SER A 153 8.15 10.45 8.65
CA SER A 153 9.04 10.67 9.80
C SER A 153 10.39 9.98 9.64
N PHE A 154 10.42 8.80 9.02
CA PHE A 154 11.68 8.10 8.74
C PHE A 154 12.47 8.70 7.59
N ILE A 155 11.80 9.15 6.52
CA ILE A 155 12.48 9.63 5.31
C ILE A 155 12.88 11.11 5.43
N ASP A 156 11.96 11.96 5.86
CA ASP A 156 12.12 13.41 5.92
C ASP A 156 12.60 13.91 7.30
N GLY A 157 12.69 12.99 8.29
CA GLY A 157 13.09 13.27 9.66
C GLY A 157 11.99 13.90 10.52
N GLU A 158 12.27 14.11 11.81
CA GLU A 158 11.29 14.65 12.77
C GLU A 158 10.78 16.06 12.45
N LYS A 159 11.60 16.85 11.73
CA LYS A 159 11.28 18.20 11.26
C LYS A 159 10.69 18.23 9.85
N GLY A 160 10.55 17.07 9.21
CA GLY A 160 9.99 16.94 7.86
C GLY A 160 8.48 17.21 7.84
N SER A 161 7.99 17.60 6.66
CA SER A 161 6.54 17.73 6.44
C SER A 161 5.86 16.39 6.67
N ARG A 162 4.71 16.39 7.34
CA ARG A 162 3.86 15.19 7.47
C ARG A 162 2.74 15.14 6.43
N GLU A 163 2.78 16.06 5.45
CA GLU A 163 1.81 16.08 4.35
C GLU A 163 2.12 14.98 3.35
N LYS A 164 1.10 14.47 2.65
CA LYS A 164 1.30 13.52 1.56
C LYS A 164 2.09 14.15 0.41
N TYR A 165 2.82 13.31 -0.35
CA TYR A 165 3.44 13.78 -1.60
C TYR A 165 2.34 14.14 -2.58
N LYS A 166 2.46 15.26 -3.31
CA LYS A 166 1.51 15.71 -4.32
C LYS A 166 1.35 14.71 -5.45
N SER A 167 2.43 14.04 -5.83
CA SER A 167 2.39 12.99 -6.84
C SER A 167 3.47 11.93 -6.64
N CYS A 168 3.09 10.67 -6.84
CA CYS A 168 4.01 9.54 -6.80
C CYS A 168 3.96 8.72 -8.08
N ALA A 169 5.12 8.37 -8.62
CA ALA A 169 5.26 7.32 -9.62
C ALA A 169 5.70 6.02 -8.95
N VAL A 170 4.92 4.95 -9.10
CA VAL A 170 5.33 3.59 -8.72
C VAL A 170 5.79 2.87 -9.97
N VAL A 171 7.08 2.55 -10.04
CA VAL A 171 7.70 1.96 -11.23
C VAL A 171 7.99 0.48 -10.97
N GLY A 172 7.18 -0.36 -11.60
CA GLY A 172 7.35 -1.80 -11.65
C GLY A 172 8.41 -2.23 -12.66
N ASN A 173 8.61 -3.55 -12.75
CA ASN A 173 9.71 -4.11 -13.52
C ASN A 173 9.28 -4.69 -14.86
N SER A 174 7.98 -4.65 -15.21
CA SER A 174 7.45 -5.29 -16.43
C SER A 174 8.16 -4.82 -17.69
N GLY A 175 8.46 -5.76 -18.59
CA GLY A 175 9.02 -5.48 -19.92
C GLY A 175 8.12 -4.61 -20.80
N ILE A 176 6.86 -4.40 -20.40
CA ILE A 176 5.92 -3.52 -21.11
C ILE A 176 6.42 -2.07 -21.18
N LEU A 177 7.22 -1.64 -20.21
CA LEU A 177 7.84 -0.31 -20.18
C LEU A 177 8.71 -0.02 -21.42
N LEU A 178 9.25 -1.05 -22.08
CA LEU A 178 10.08 -0.86 -23.27
C LEU A 178 9.29 -0.45 -24.51
N LYS A 179 7.95 -0.42 -24.45
CA LYS A 179 7.10 -0.05 -25.58
C LYS A 179 6.91 1.46 -25.71
N LYS A 180 7.17 2.24 -24.66
CA LYS A 180 6.96 3.69 -24.65
C LYS A 180 8.05 4.41 -23.86
N ASP A 181 8.19 5.69 -24.15
CA ASP A 181 9.19 6.56 -23.53
C ASP A 181 8.59 7.29 -22.32
N TYR A 182 8.28 6.54 -21.25
CA TYR A 182 7.69 7.10 -20.05
C TYR A 182 8.69 7.85 -19.16
N GLY A 183 9.99 7.88 -19.49
CA GLY A 183 11.03 8.33 -18.58
C GLY A 183 10.84 9.75 -18.05
N GLU A 184 10.59 10.70 -18.95
CA GLU A 184 10.34 12.10 -18.55
C GLU A 184 9.06 12.24 -17.70
N MET A 185 8.01 11.50 -18.06
CA MET A 185 6.76 11.50 -17.30
C MET A 185 6.96 10.91 -15.89
N ILE A 186 7.71 9.82 -15.76
CA ILE A 186 8.05 9.22 -14.45
C ILE A 186 8.80 10.24 -13.61
N ASP A 187 9.86 10.85 -14.15
CA ASP A 187 10.74 11.77 -13.42
C ASP A 187 10.06 13.10 -13.04
N SER A 188 8.96 13.46 -13.72
CA SER A 188 8.14 14.63 -13.40
C SER A 188 7.35 14.53 -12.08
N HIS A 189 7.21 13.33 -11.51
CA HIS A 189 6.51 13.14 -10.24
C HIS A 189 7.35 13.66 -9.07
N GLU A 190 6.71 14.11 -7.98
CA GLU A 190 7.42 14.60 -6.79
C GLU A 190 8.28 13.49 -6.18
N SER A 191 7.71 12.29 -6.01
CA SER A 191 8.40 11.10 -5.50
C SER A 191 8.32 9.93 -6.48
N VAL A 192 9.44 9.24 -6.71
CA VAL A 192 9.49 8.03 -7.52
C VAL A 192 9.87 6.82 -6.64
N ILE A 193 8.96 5.85 -6.57
CA ILE A 193 9.11 4.59 -5.83
C ILE A 193 9.47 3.49 -6.84
N ARG A 194 10.66 2.90 -6.69
CA ARG A 194 11.12 1.80 -7.57
C ARG A 194 11.21 0.48 -6.82
N LEU A 195 10.92 -0.60 -7.53
CA LEU A 195 10.79 -1.93 -6.93
C LEU A 195 12.06 -2.76 -7.06
N ASN A 196 12.40 -3.48 -5.99
CA ASN A 196 13.41 -4.54 -5.97
C ASN A 196 14.77 -4.05 -6.50
N ASN A 197 15.36 -4.75 -7.49
CA ASN A 197 16.67 -4.42 -8.05
C ASN A 197 16.58 -4.20 -9.58
N ALA A 198 15.77 -3.21 -9.98
CA ALA A 198 15.54 -2.91 -11.38
C ALA A 198 16.67 -2.04 -11.95
N ARG A 199 17.23 -2.46 -13.09
CA ARG A 199 18.35 -1.74 -13.70
C ARG A 199 17.86 -0.51 -14.46
N ILE A 200 18.24 0.67 -14.01
CA ILE A 200 17.92 1.94 -14.70
C ILE A 200 18.85 2.17 -15.90
N ARG A 201 20.16 1.92 -15.74
CA ARG A 201 21.18 2.27 -16.74
C ARG A 201 20.95 1.57 -18.09
N GLY A 202 20.76 2.37 -19.14
CA GLY A 202 20.44 1.92 -20.50
C GLY A 202 18.94 1.86 -20.81
N PHE A 203 18.08 2.24 -19.86
CA PHE A 203 16.62 2.24 -19.99
C PHE A 203 15.99 3.58 -19.58
N GLU A 204 16.80 4.61 -19.32
CA GLU A 204 16.38 5.92 -18.77
C GLU A 204 15.26 6.56 -19.61
N ARG A 205 15.31 6.42 -20.93
CA ARG A 205 14.28 6.90 -21.85
C ARG A 205 12.90 6.28 -21.54
N ASN A 206 12.86 5.00 -21.17
CA ASN A 206 11.63 4.27 -20.89
C ASN A 206 11.20 4.38 -19.42
N VAL A 207 12.14 4.34 -18.49
CA VAL A 207 11.85 4.16 -17.06
C VAL A 207 12.24 5.35 -16.17
N GLY A 208 12.83 6.39 -16.75
CA GLY A 208 13.35 7.56 -16.04
C GLY A 208 14.63 7.23 -15.27
N TRP A 209 15.20 8.20 -14.58
CA TRP A 209 16.38 8.03 -13.73
C TRP A 209 16.13 8.37 -12.26
N LYS A 210 15.11 9.19 -11.96
CA LYS A 210 14.81 9.66 -10.61
C LYS A 210 14.39 8.49 -9.73
N THR A 211 14.92 8.44 -8.51
CA THR A 211 14.52 7.48 -7.48
C THR A 211 14.54 8.16 -6.12
N ASN A 212 13.39 8.25 -5.46
CA ASN A 212 13.29 8.81 -4.12
C ASN A 212 13.16 7.70 -3.06
N ILE A 213 12.48 6.60 -3.40
CA ILE A 213 12.23 5.50 -2.48
C ILE A 213 12.51 4.17 -3.17
N SER A 214 13.33 3.34 -2.54
CA SER A 214 13.60 1.96 -2.93
C SER A 214 12.68 1.03 -2.14
N PHE A 215 11.71 0.39 -2.79
CA PHE A 215 10.84 -0.61 -2.15
C PHE A 215 11.29 -2.03 -2.50
N VAL A 216 11.75 -2.81 -1.53
CA VAL A 216 12.50 -4.05 -1.80
C VAL A 216 11.92 -5.24 -1.04
N ASN A 217 11.68 -6.33 -1.76
CA ASN A 217 11.42 -7.63 -1.16
C ASN A 217 12.69 -8.18 -0.50
N SER A 218 12.63 -8.66 0.74
CA SER A 218 13.82 -9.17 1.43
C SER A 218 14.43 -10.41 0.76
N ASN A 219 13.68 -11.18 -0.04
CA ASN A 219 14.26 -12.25 -0.87
C ASN A 219 15.26 -11.73 -1.92
N ILE A 220 15.11 -10.49 -2.39
CA ILE A 220 15.99 -9.89 -3.41
C ILE A 220 17.37 -9.63 -2.85
N LEU A 221 17.43 -9.23 -1.58
CA LEU A 221 18.68 -8.98 -0.86
C LEU A 221 19.12 -10.18 -0.03
N HIS A 222 18.38 -11.29 -0.07
CA HIS A 222 18.71 -12.47 0.68
C HIS A 222 20.09 -12.99 0.30
N LEU A 223 20.99 -13.06 1.29
CA LEU A 223 22.40 -13.46 1.13
C LEU A 223 23.24 -12.49 0.30
N CYS A 224 22.74 -11.30 -0.07
CA CYS A 224 23.52 -10.35 -0.85
C CYS A 224 24.75 -9.83 -0.10
N ALA A 225 24.65 -9.69 1.22
CA ALA A 225 25.80 -9.37 2.07
C ALA A 225 26.96 -10.40 2.00
N ARG A 226 26.74 -11.57 1.38
CA ARG A 226 27.71 -12.67 1.30
C ARG A 226 28.30 -12.88 -0.08
N ARG A 227 27.73 -12.25 -1.11
CA ARG A 227 28.16 -12.44 -2.50
C ARG A 227 29.04 -11.27 -2.89
N GLU A 228 30.27 -11.56 -3.26
CA GLU A 228 31.15 -10.58 -3.87
C GLU A 228 30.44 -9.98 -5.11
N GLY A 229 30.28 -8.66 -5.13
CA GLY A 229 29.52 -7.96 -6.18
C GLY A 229 28.00 -7.87 -5.98
N CYS A 230 27.40 -8.36 -4.88
CA CYS A 230 26.05 -7.94 -4.49
C CYS A 230 26.09 -6.80 -3.48
N PHE A 231 25.23 -5.80 -3.68
CA PHE A 231 25.15 -4.60 -2.85
C PHE A 231 23.75 -4.46 -2.27
N CYS A 232 23.67 -4.09 -1.00
CA CYS A 232 22.41 -3.81 -0.28
C CYS A 232 21.73 -2.50 -0.75
N HIS A 233 22.09 -1.95 -1.91
CA HIS A 233 21.79 -0.59 -2.33
C HIS A 233 21.42 -0.55 -3.83
N PRO A 234 20.30 -1.17 -4.24
CA PRO A 234 19.95 -1.35 -5.66
C PRO A 234 19.86 -0.01 -6.41
N TYR A 235 19.46 1.06 -5.72
CA TYR A 235 19.34 2.40 -6.28
C TYR A 235 20.34 3.41 -5.68
N GLY A 236 21.41 2.91 -5.05
CA GLY A 236 22.45 3.73 -4.42
C GLY A 236 22.28 3.90 -2.90
N MET A 237 23.37 4.24 -2.21
CA MET A 237 23.42 4.27 -0.74
C MET A 237 22.61 5.39 -0.09
N ASN A 238 22.28 6.43 -0.86
CA ASN A 238 21.63 7.65 -0.39
C ASN A 238 20.12 7.68 -0.67
N VAL A 239 19.56 6.60 -1.23
CA VAL A 239 18.13 6.51 -1.52
C VAL A 239 17.45 5.76 -0.37
N PRO A 240 16.52 6.38 0.39
CA PRO A 240 15.77 5.71 1.44
C PRO A 240 15.15 4.39 0.96
N MET A 241 15.21 3.37 1.82
CA MET A 241 14.79 2.02 1.50
C MET A 241 13.71 1.52 2.46
N ILE A 242 12.67 0.92 1.89
CA ILE A 242 11.61 0.23 2.61
C ILE A 242 11.68 -1.25 2.24
N MET A 243 11.92 -2.10 3.23
CA MET A 243 12.10 -3.53 3.06
C MET A 243 10.86 -4.29 3.54
N TYR A 244 10.26 -5.06 2.63
CA TYR A 244 9.23 -6.01 2.97
C TYR A 244 9.85 -7.37 3.38
N ILE A 245 9.54 -7.87 4.58
CA ILE A 245 10.12 -9.11 5.13
C ILE A 245 9.29 -10.34 4.74
N CYS A 246 9.80 -11.16 3.82
CA CYS A 246 9.15 -12.41 3.42
C CYS A 246 9.37 -13.59 4.36
N GLN A 247 10.52 -13.66 5.04
CA GLN A 247 10.84 -14.72 5.98
C GLN A 247 11.44 -14.12 7.26
N PRO A 248 11.08 -14.61 8.45
CA PRO A 248 11.65 -14.15 9.71
C PRO A 248 13.19 -14.12 9.74
N ALA A 249 13.84 -15.09 9.11
CA ALA A 249 15.31 -15.13 9.03
C ALA A 249 15.92 -13.93 8.28
N HIS A 250 15.17 -13.28 7.38
CA HIS A 250 15.66 -12.12 6.62
C HIS A 250 15.81 -10.86 7.47
N PHE A 251 15.41 -10.87 8.75
CA PHE A 251 15.84 -9.82 9.68
C PHE A 251 17.36 -9.76 9.83
N LEU A 252 18.09 -10.86 9.59
CA LEU A 252 19.55 -10.83 9.50
C LEU A 252 20.03 -10.05 8.28
N ASP A 253 19.43 -10.27 7.10
CA ASP A 253 19.73 -9.51 5.88
C ASP A 253 19.45 -8.01 6.09
N TYR A 254 18.30 -7.68 6.70
CA TYR A 254 17.94 -6.32 7.07
C TYR A 254 19.01 -5.66 7.94
N LEU A 255 19.47 -6.32 9.01
CA LEU A 255 20.45 -5.74 9.93
C LEU A 255 21.79 -5.46 9.25
N VAL A 256 22.26 -6.41 8.43
CA VAL A 256 23.53 -6.24 7.71
C VAL A 256 23.41 -5.14 6.66
N CYS A 257 22.31 -5.11 5.90
CA CYS A 257 22.07 -4.07 4.91
C CYS A 257 21.92 -2.69 5.56
N ASN A 258 21.17 -2.57 6.65
CA ASN A 258 20.97 -1.32 7.38
C ASN A 258 22.29 -0.77 7.92
N ALA A 259 23.18 -1.62 8.44
CA ALA A 259 24.51 -1.19 8.91
C ALA A 259 25.41 -0.60 7.81
N SER A 260 25.16 -0.95 6.54
CA SER A 260 25.92 -0.46 5.38
C SER A 260 25.25 0.69 4.63
N HIS A 261 23.94 0.89 4.82
CA HIS A 261 23.17 1.90 4.09
C HIS A 261 23.32 3.28 4.72
N LYS A 262 23.44 4.33 3.90
CA LYS A 262 23.61 5.71 4.40
C LYS A 262 22.28 6.42 4.64
N ALA A 263 21.29 6.15 3.79
CA ALA A 263 19.93 6.64 3.96
C ALA A 263 19.13 5.75 4.93
N PRO A 264 17.96 6.22 5.42
CA PRO A 264 17.07 5.40 6.24
C PRO A 264 16.68 4.09 5.55
N LEU A 265 16.87 2.96 6.22
CA LEU A 265 16.40 1.64 5.81
C LEU A 265 15.45 1.09 6.87
N ILE A 266 14.19 0.89 6.50
CA ILE A 266 13.12 0.47 7.43
C ILE A 266 12.42 -0.81 6.96
N VAL A 267 11.80 -1.52 7.89
CA VAL A 267 10.91 -2.65 7.57
C VAL A 267 9.46 -2.17 7.49
N THR A 268 8.67 -2.75 6.59
CA THR A 268 7.22 -2.47 6.50
C THR A 268 6.50 -2.76 7.81
N ASN A 269 5.43 -2.01 8.08
CA ASN A 269 4.59 -2.22 9.26
C ASN A 269 3.89 -3.60 9.17
N PRO A 270 4.01 -4.50 10.17
CA PRO A 270 3.37 -5.82 10.14
C PRO A 270 1.83 -5.79 10.00
N ARG A 271 1.19 -4.71 10.47
CA ARG A 271 -0.26 -4.51 10.31
C ARG A 271 -0.61 -4.18 8.86
N PHE A 272 0.24 -3.40 8.20
CA PHE A 272 0.14 -3.11 6.78
C PHE A 272 0.37 -4.36 5.93
N ASP A 273 1.35 -5.20 6.29
CA ASP A 273 1.58 -6.50 5.65
C ASP A 273 0.34 -7.40 5.74
N THR A 274 -0.29 -7.46 6.93
CA THR A 274 -1.51 -8.23 7.19
C THR A 274 -2.70 -7.70 6.38
N LEU A 275 -2.85 -6.37 6.27
CA LEU A 275 -3.88 -5.75 5.45
C LEU A 275 -3.72 -6.15 3.97
N CYS A 276 -2.52 -6.03 3.42
CA CYS A 276 -2.24 -6.39 2.02
C CYS A 276 -2.53 -7.87 1.75
N ALA A 277 -2.13 -8.77 2.65
CA ALA A 277 -2.41 -10.20 2.54
C ALA A 277 -3.91 -10.50 2.46
N ARG A 278 -4.71 -9.88 3.34
CA ARG A 278 -6.17 -10.09 3.36
C ARG A 278 -6.85 -9.58 2.10
N ILE A 279 -6.44 -8.41 1.60
CA ILE A 279 -6.98 -7.83 0.36
C ILE A 279 -6.71 -8.78 -0.81
N VAL A 280 -5.45 -9.14 -1.08
CA VAL A 280 -5.13 -9.99 -2.25
C VAL A 280 -5.75 -11.37 -2.13
N LYS A 281 -5.79 -11.94 -0.93
CA LYS A 281 -6.46 -13.23 -0.68
C LYS A 281 -7.97 -13.16 -0.97
N TYR A 282 -8.64 -12.05 -0.65
CA TYR A 282 -10.04 -11.86 -1.00
C TYR A 282 -10.26 -11.85 -2.51
N TYR A 283 -9.46 -11.10 -3.28
CA TYR A 283 -9.59 -11.08 -4.74
C TYR A 283 -9.32 -12.46 -5.35
N SER A 284 -8.31 -13.19 -4.86
CA SER A 284 -8.02 -14.55 -5.32
C SER A 284 -9.16 -15.53 -5.00
N LEU A 285 -9.71 -15.48 -3.78
CA LEU A 285 -10.88 -16.27 -3.37
C LEU A 285 -12.10 -15.95 -4.23
N LYS A 286 -12.39 -14.67 -4.45
CA LYS A 286 -13.51 -14.22 -5.30
C LYS A 286 -13.38 -14.79 -6.71
N ARG A 287 -12.22 -14.60 -7.35
CA ARG A 287 -11.94 -15.14 -8.68
C ARG A 287 -12.09 -16.66 -8.74
N PHE A 288 -11.54 -17.37 -7.75
CA PHE A 288 -11.64 -18.83 -7.69
C PHE A 288 -13.09 -19.31 -7.67
N VAL A 289 -13.92 -18.74 -6.80
CA VAL A 289 -15.34 -19.12 -6.68
C VAL A 289 -16.10 -18.75 -7.96
N GLU A 290 -15.88 -17.56 -8.50
CA GLU A 290 -16.55 -17.11 -9.74
C GLU A 290 -16.15 -17.95 -10.97
N ALA A 291 -14.87 -18.32 -11.08
CA ALA A 291 -14.36 -19.06 -12.23
C ALA A 291 -14.65 -20.56 -12.17
N THR A 292 -14.72 -21.15 -10.98
CA THR A 292 -14.83 -22.62 -10.82
C THR A 292 -16.18 -23.08 -10.28
N GLY A 293 -16.96 -22.19 -9.64
CA GLY A 293 -18.18 -22.54 -8.93
C GLY A 293 -17.97 -23.39 -7.67
N LYS A 294 -16.71 -23.64 -7.26
CA LYS A 294 -16.37 -24.47 -6.10
C LYS A 294 -16.52 -23.73 -4.78
N ASP A 295 -16.60 -24.48 -3.69
CA ASP A 295 -16.63 -23.92 -2.34
C ASP A 295 -15.31 -23.21 -2.00
N PRO A 296 -15.33 -22.04 -1.33
CA PRO A 296 -14.13 -21.32 -0.89
C PRO A 296 -13.10 -22.16 -0.12
N VAL A 297 -13.52 -23.24 0.56
CA VAL A 297 -12.62 -24.16 1.27
C VAL A 297 -11.63 -24.86 0.33
N GLU A 298 -12.01 -25.08 -0.93
CA GLU A 298 -11.14 -25.70 -1.94
C GLU A 298 -10.08 -24.75 -2.51
N TRP A 299 -10.14 -23.45 -2.17
CA TRP A 299 -9.16 -22.47 -2.63
C TRP A 299 -7.75 -22.79 -2.12
N ALA A 300 -7.62 -23.09 -0.82
CA ALA A 300 -6.34 -23.32 -0.16
C ALA A 300 -5.51 -24.47 -0.78
N PRO A 301 -6.06 -25.67 -1.00
CA PRO A 301 -5.32 -26.73 -1.67
C PRO A 301 -5.01 -26.41 -3.15
N SER A 302 -5.85 -25.59 -3.81
CA SER A 302 -5.67 -25.22 -5.22
C SER A 302 -4.61 -24.12 -5.44
N HIS A 303 -4.33 -23.30 -4.42
CA HIS A 303 -3.47 -22.11 -4.53
C HIS A 303 -2.24 -22.17 -3.60
N ASP A 304 -1.93 -23.34 -3.04
CA ASP A 304 -0.90 -23.48 -2.01
C ASP A 304 -1.07 -22.44 -0.89
N GLY A 305 -2.27 -22.40 -0.30
CA GLY A 305 -2.74 -21.28 0.52
C GLY A 305 -1.84 -20.91 1.71
N SER A 306 -1.03 -21.83 2.22
CA SER A 306 -0.04 -21.55 3.28
C SER A 306 1.22 -20.82 2.79
N ASN A 307 1.51 -20.85 1.49
CA ASN A 307 2.60 -20.08 0.87
C ASN A 307 2.08 -18.93 -0.01
N PHE A 308 0.76 -18.78 -0.14
CA PHE A 308 0.13 -17.70 -0.89
C PHE A 308 0.59 -16.33 -0.38
N HIS A 309 1.00 -15.48 -1.33
CA HIS A 309 1.58 -14.19 -1.00
C HIS A 309 1.30 -13.16 -2.09
N TYR A 310 1.17 -11.87 -1.72
CA TYR A 310 1.07 -10.76 -2.66
C TYR A 310 2.43 -10.36 -3.26
N SER A 311 2.45 -9.71 -4.42
CA SER A 311 3.66 -9.21 -5.04
C SER A 311 4.17 -7.94 -4.36
N SER A 312 5.48 -7.68 -4.45
CA SER A 312 6.06 -6.41 -3.95
C SER A 312 5.52 -5.20 -4.69
N GLY A 313 5.04 -5.38 -5.93
CA GLY A 313 4.34 -4.33 -6.67
C GLY A 313 3.03 -3.94 -6.01
N MET A 314 2.20 -4.91 -5.64
CA MET A 314 0.93 -4.67 -4.96
C MET A 314 1.13 -3.87 -3.67
N GLN A 315 2.10 -4.28 -2.85
CA GLN A 315 2.36 -3.59 -1.59
C GLN A 315 2.93 -2.18 -1.79
N ALA A 316 3.78 -1.95 -2.79
CA ALA A 316 4.28 -0.62 -3.10
C ALA A 316 3.19 0.31 -3.64
N VAL A 317 2.25 -0.20 -4.43
CA VAL A 317 1.06 0.56 -4.85
C VAL A 317 0.25 0.95 -3.61
N MET A 318 -0.02 0.00 -2.70
CA MET A 318 -0.69 0.28 -1.45
C MET A 318 0.03 1.32 -0.59
N LEU A 319 1.35 1.24 -0.51
CA LEU A 319 2.16 2.23 0.20
C LEU A 319 1.98 3.62 -0.41
N ALA A 320 2.06 3.73 -1.75
CA ALA A 320 1.88 4.99 -2.47
C ALA A 320 0.48 5.60 -2.24
N LEU A 321 -0.57 4.78 -2.18
CA LEU A 321 -1.93 5.24 -1.86
C LEU A 321 -2.00 5.86 -0.45
N GLY A 322 -1.26 5.31 0.51
CA GLY A 322 -1.16 5.83 1.87
C GLY A 322 -0.45 7.18 1.96
N VAL A 323 0.62 7.36 1.19
CA VAL A 323 1.56 8.49 1.38
C VAL A 323 1.49 9.59 0.30
N CYS A 324 0.63 9.44 -0.72
CA CYS A 324 0.55 10.35 -1.86
C CYS A 324 -0.89 10.83 -2.14
N GLU A 325 -1.04 12.04 -2.70
CA GLU A 325 -2.32 12.62 -3.14
C GLU A 325 -2.74 12.13 -4.53
N ARG A 326 -1.77 11.76 -5.37
CA ARG A 326 -1.97 11.18 -6.70
C ARG A 326 -0.94 10.09 -6.97
N VAL A 327 -1.36 8.99 -7.58
CA VAL A 327 -0.50 7.85 -7.87
C VAL A 327 -0.55 7.52 -9.37
N SER A 328 0.61 7.43 -10.00
CA SER A 328 0.78 6.91 -11.34
C SER A 328 1.57 5.60 -11.26
N VAL A 329 1.06 4.54 -11.86
CA VAL A 329 1.66 3.21 -11.80
C VAL A 329 2.18 2.83 -13.18
N PHE A 330 3.46 2.52 -13.29
CA PHE A 330 4.14 2.22 -14.56
C PHE A 330 4.72 0.81 -14.53
N GLY A 331 4.58 0.04 -15.60
CA GLY A 331 5.25 -1.26 -15.71
C GLY A 331 4.63 -2.35 -14.84
N PHE A 332 3.31 -2.31 -14.73
CA PHE A 332 2.47 -3.35 -14.14
C PHE A 332 1.60 -3.96 -15.24
N GLY A 333 1.25 -5.23 -15.08
CA GLY A 333 0.49 -5.97 -16.08
C GLY A 333 1.35 -6.85 -16.98
N LYS A 334 0.64 -7.74 -17.67
CA LYS A 334 1.21 -8.77 -18.54
C LYS A 334 0.98 -8.42 -20.01
N SER A 335 1.97 -8.70 -20.83
CA SER A 335 1.85 -8.66 -22.29
C SER A 335 2.45 -9.94 -22.85
N LYS A 336 1.70 -10.69 -23.68
CA LYS A 336 2.15 -11.98 -24.28
C LYS A 336 3.48 -11.86 -25.03
N VAL A 337 3.79 -10.67 -25.53
CA VAL A 337 5.02 -10.36 -26.29
C VAL A 337 6.10 -9.66 -25.47
N ALA A 338 5.80 -9.26 -24.22
CA ALA A 338 6.75 -8.54 -23.37
C ALA A 338 7.49 -9.51 -22.45
N ARG A 339 8.73 -9.15 -22.09
CA ARG A 339 9.49 -9.86 -21.05
C ARG A 339 8.85 -9.61 -19.68
N HIS A 340 9.08 -10.51 -18.74
CA HIS A 340 8.64 -10.32 -17.36
C HIS A 340 9.39 -9.16 -16.70
N HIS A 341 10.70 -9.05 -16.93
CA HIS A 341 11.47 -7.86 -16.56
C HIS A 341 12.00 -7.11 -17.79
N TYR A 342 11.95 -5.79 -17.79
CA TYR A 342 12.53 -4.97 -18.87
C TYR A 342 14.06 -5.08 -18.95
N HIS A 343 14.71 -5.44 -17.84
CA HIS A 343 16.17 -5.49 -17.71
C HIS A 343 16.75 -6.91 -17.61
N THR A 344 15.93 -7.96 -17.74
CA THR A 344 16.41 -9.35 -17.75
C THR A 344 15.82 -10.12 -18.93
N ASN A 345 16.30 -11.35 -19.14
CA ASN A 345 15.76 -12.26 -20.14
C ASN A 345 14.60 -13.13 -19.60
N GLN A 346 14.14 -12.90 -18.37
CA GLN A 346 13.02 -13.63 -17.79
C GLN A 346 11.73 -13.28 -18.52
N LYS A 347 10.99 -14.29 -18.96
CA LYS A 347 9.70 -14.13 -19.67
C LYS A 347 8.49 -14.55 -18.84
N ALA A 348 8.65 -15.48 -17.90
CA ALA A 348 7.58 -16.00 -17.07
C ALA A 348 7.45 -15.27 -15.74
N GLU A 349 6.21 -15.09 -15.30
CA GLU A 349 5.85 -14.70 -13.94
C GLU A 349 6.15 -15.85 -12.95
N LEU A 350 6.42 -15.50 -11.69
CA LEU A 350 6.52 -16.49 -10.62
C LEU A 350 5.12 -17.03 -10.28
N SER A 351 4.98 -18.35 -10.17
CA SER A 351 3.69 -18.99 -9.81
C SER A 351 3.25 -18.75 -8.36
N LEU A 352 4.04 -18.04 -7.56
CA LEU A 352 3.77 -17.78 -6.14
C LEU A 352 2.69 -16.72 -5.91
N HIS A 353 2.44 -15.85 -6.90
CA HIS A 353 1.48 -14.76 -6.81
C HIS A 353 0.30 -15.01 -7.75
N ASP A 354 -0.90 -14.68 -7.30
CA ASP A 354 -2.07 -14.60 -8.17
C ASP A 354 -2.15 -13.19 -8.79
N TYR A 355 -1.39 -12.99 -9.87
CA TYR A 355 -1.31 -11.68 -10.54
C TYR A 355 -2.65 -11.23 -11.09
N GLU A 356 -3.52 -12.15 -11.51
CA GLU A 356 -4.85 -11.79 -12.01
C GLU A 356 -5.73 -11.23 -10.89
N ALA A 357 -5.65 -11.79 -9.68
CA ALA A 357 -6.28 -11.20 -8.50
C ALA A 357 -5.75 -9.79 -8.19
N GLU A 358 -4.45 -9.56 -8.32
CA GLU A 358 -3.87 -8.21 -8.17
C GLU A 358 -4.34 -7.25 -9.27
N TYR A 359 -4.48 -7.72 -10.52
CA TYR A 359 -4.98 -6.89 -11.62
C TYR A 359 -6.45 -6.52 -11.41
N ASP A 360 -7.27 -7.42 -10.88
CA ASP A 360 -8.65 -7.12 -10.49
C ASP A 360 -8.69 -6.03 -9.41
N PHE A 361 -7.82 -6.17 -8.40
CA PHE A 361 -7.67 -5.16 -7.36
C PHE A 361 -7.26 -3.79 -7.91
N TYR A 362 -6.30 -3.72 -8.84
CA TYR A 362 -5.92 -2.43 -9.43
C TYR A 362 -7.06 -1.82 -10.26
N ARG A 363 -7.88 -2.62 -10.96
CA ARG A 363 -9.04 -2.11 -11.70
C ARG A 363 -10.07 -1.51 -10.76
N ASP A 364 -10.32 -2.14 -9.60
CA ASP A 364 -11.24 -1.60 -8.59
C ASP A 364 -10.69 -0.31 -7.96
N LEU A 365 -9.37 -0.22 -7.72
CA LEU A 365 -8.73 1.02 -7.27
C LEU A 365 -8.88 2.19 -8.25
N MET A 366 -8.88 1.92 -9.56
CA MET A 366 -9.03 2.95 -10.60
C MET A 366 -10.42 3.61 -10.61
N GLN A 367 -11.39 3.10 -9.85
CA GLN A 367 -12.67 3.77 -9.56
C GLN A 367 -12.50 5.01 -8.65
N GLY A 368 -11.31 5.24 -8.11
CA GLY A 368 -10.95 6.48 -7.41
C GLY A 368 -11.68 6.63 -6.07
N SER A 369 -12.34 7.77 -5.85
CA SER A 369 -13.07 8.04 -4.59
C SER A 369 -14.26 7.10 -4.34
N GLU A 370 -14.71 6.41 -5.38
CA GLU A 370 -15.78 5.42 -5.32
C GLU A 370 -15.25 4.00 -5.09
N ALA A 371 -13.92 3.80 -5.15
CA ALA A 371 -13.33 2.49 -4.94
C ALA A 371 -13.66 1.96 -3.54
N ILE A 372 -14.27 0.79 -3.49
CA ILE A 372 -14.52 0.09 -2.23
C ILE A 372 -13.69 -1.19 -2.19
N ILE A 373 -12.68 -1.16 -1.32
CA ILE A 373 -11.74 -2.26 -1.12
C ILE A 373 -12.04 -2.92 0.23
N PRO A 374 -12.12 -4.26 0.30
CA PRO A 374 -12.39 -4.96 1.56
C PRO A 374 -11.26 -4.70 2.57
N PHE A 375 -11.58 -4.83 3.86
CA PHE A 375 -10.64 -4.66 4.99
C PHE A 375 -10.08 -3.25 5.21
N ILE A 376 -10.40 -2.27 4.35
CA ILE A 376 -10.03 -0.87 4.54
C ILE A 376 -11.20 -0.11 5.16
N SER A 377 -10.88 0.71 6.15
CA SER A 377 -11.83 1.61 6.80
C SER A 377 -12.47 2.59 5.81
N ASP A 378 -13.77 2.86 5.95
CA ASP A 378 -14.53 3.81 5.13
C ASP A 378 -14.07 5.28 5.30
N LYS A 379 -13.30 5.54 6.37
CA LYS A 379 -12.60 6.80 6.63
C LYS A 379 -11.45 7.06 5.66
N PHE A 380 -10.82 6.02 5.13
CA PHE A 380 -9.72 6.19 4.19
C PHE A 380 -10.28 6.56 2.81
N LYS A 381 -9.81 7.68 2.26
CA LYS A 381 -10.13 8.11 0.90
C LYS A 381 -8.96 7.81 -0.02
N PHE A 382 -9.21 6.97 -1.01
CA PHE A 382 -8.20 6.64 -2.00
C PHE A 382 -7.84 7.86 -2.85
N PRO A 383 -6.54 8.14 -3.07
CA PRO A 383 -6.13 9.14 -4.04
C PRO A 383 -6.45 8.66 -5.46
N ARG A 384 -6.44 9.59 -6.41
CA ARG A 384 -6.56 9.25 -7.84
C ARG A 384 -5.36 8.39 -8.25
N ILE A 385 -5.64 7.23 -8.82
CA ILE A 385 -4.66 6.31 -9.38
C ILE A 385 -4.83 6.20 -10.90
N VAL A 386 -3.71 6.15 -11.64
CA VAL A 386 -3.69 5.92 -13.09
C VAL A 386 -2.62 4.88 -13.40
N MET A 387 -2.96 3.88 -14.22
CA MET A 387 -1.99 2.87 -14.67
C MET A 387 -1.54 3.15 -16.12
N TYR A 388 -0.24 2.99 -16.36
CA TYR A 388 0.42 3.14 -17.64
C TYR A 388 1.03 1.81 -18.06
N HIS A 389 0.59 1.33 -19.22
CA HIS A 389 1.03 0.09 -19.86
C HIS A 389 2.04 0.38 -20.96
#